data_AF-A0A4S0IXL7-F1
#
_entry.id   AF-A0A4S0IXL7-F1
#
_cell.length_a   1.000
_cell.length_b   1.000
_cell.length_c   1.000
_cell.angle_alpha   90.00
_cell.angle_beta   90.00
_cell.angle_gamma   90.00
#
_symmetry.space_group_name_H-M   'P 1'
#
loop_
_entity.id
_entity.type
_entity.pdbx_description
1 polymer ?
#
loop_
_entity_poly.entity_id
_entity_poly.type
_entity_poly.pdbx_seq_one_letter_code
_entity_poly.pdbx_strand_id
1 'polypeptide(L)'
;LGFSAAVFGGWYDTILSRLVDLLMSIPTLIMGLVVLSVLPSNLVTLILVMGILDSTRVYRLSRAVAVDINVMDYVEAAKLRGEGSGWIIFREILPNALSPLVSELGLRFIYAVLFLSTLSFLGLGV
;
A
#
# COMPACT_ATOMS: atom_id res chain seq x y z
N LEU A 1 7.00 1.67 3.30
CA LEU A 1 6.19 2.72 3.96
C LEU A 1 5.29 2.15 5.05
N GLY A 2 4.45 1.13 4.78
CA GLY A 2 3.59 0.56 5.84
C GLY A 2 4.38 -0.02 7.02
N PHE A 3 5.45 -0.77 6.74
CA PHE A 3 6.32 -1.33 7.78
C PHE A 3 7.09 -0.27 8.56
N SER A 4 7.62 0.76 7.88
CA SER A 4 8.32 1.85 8.56
C SER A 4 7.37 2.63 9.46
N ALA A 5 6.13 2.86 9.02
CA ALA A 5 5.11 3.50 9.84
C ALA A 5 4.82 2.68 11.12
N ALA A 6 4.68 1.36 11.00
CA ALA A 6 4.47 0.48 12.15
C ALA A 6 5.66 0.40 13.11
N VAL A 7 6.91 0.40 12.61
CA VAL A 7 8.11 0.29 13.45
C VAL A 7 8.45 1.59 14.16
N PHE A 8 8.37 2.74 13.47
CA PHE A 8 8.70 4.04 14.08
C PHE A 8 7.57 4.58 14.95
N GLY A 9 6.31 4.29 14.59
CA GLY A 9 5.14 4.74 15.34
C GLY A 9 4.99 6.27 15.46
N GLY A 10 4.16 6.71 16.40
CA GLY A 10 3.99 8.11 16.79
C GLY A 10 3.55 9.04 15.65
N TRP A 11 4.17 10.21 15.59
CA TRP A 11 3.85 11.26 14.62
C TRP A 11 4.14 10.87 13.16
N TYR A 12 5.22 10.11 12.91
CA TYR A 12 5.57 9.64 11.57
C TYR A 12 4.49 8.72 11.00
N ASP A 13 4.04 7.77 11.82
CA ASP A 13 2.93 6.88 11.48
C ASP A 13 1.63 7.68 11.24
N THR A 14 1.36 8.64 12.11
CA THR A 14 0.16 9.49 12.02
C THR A 14 0.16 10.28 10.71
N ILE A 15 1.25 10.95 10.34
CA ILE A 15 1.33 11.77 9.12
C ILE A 15 1.14 10.89 7.87
N LEU A 16 1.85 9.76 7.80
CA LEU A 16 1.72 8.86 6.64
C LEU A 16 0.32 8.27 6.54
N SER A 17 -0.25 7.82 7.66
CA SER A 17 -1.61 7.27 7.68
C SER A 17 -2.62 8.33 7.25
N ARG A 18 -2.49 9.58 7.69
CA ARG A 18 -3.37 10.68 7.28
C ARG A 18 -3.27 10.99 5.80
N LEU A 19 -2.07 11.00 5.21
CA LEU A 19 -1.90 11.20 3.77
C LEU A 19 -2.58 10.08 2.96
N VAL A 20 -2.47 8.84 3.44
CA VAL A 20 -3.13 7.69 2.81
C VAL A 20 -4.66 7.77 2.97
N ASP A 21 -5.15 8.14 4.16
CA ASP A 21 -6.58 8.31 4.42
C ASP A 21 -7.19 9.43 3.55
N LEU A 22 -6.45 10.53 3.32
CA LEU A 22 -6.86 11.59 2.41
C LEU A 22 -7.03 11.08 0.97
N LEU A 23 -6.10 10.27 0.47
CA LEU A 23 -6.23 9.65 -0.85
C LEU A 23 -7.40 8.67 -0.92
N MET A 24 -7.63 7.89 0.15
CA MET A 24 -8.75 6.94 0.21
C MET A 24 -10.13 7.61 0.39
N SER A 25 -10.17 8.87 0.83
CA SER A 25 -11.42 9.63 0.97
C SER A 25 -12.11 9.90 -0.37
N ILE A 26 -11.33 9.89 -1.46
CA ILE A 26 -11.83 10.06 -2.82
C ILE A 26 -12.16 8.69 -3.42
N PRO A 27 -13.37 8.47 -3.96
CA PRO A 27 -13.69 7.23 -4.64
C PRO A 27 -12.72 6.94 -5.80
N THR A 28 -12.13 5.75 -5.83
CA THR A 28 -11.08 5.38 -6.80
C THR A 28 -11.50 5.54 -8.25
N LEU A 29 -12.75 5.20 -8.58
CA LEU A 29 -13.29 5.39 -9.93
C LEU A 29 -13.36 6.87 -10.30
N ILE A 30 -13.89 7.72 -9.41
CA ILE A 30 -14.00 9.16 -9.65
C ILE A 30 -12.63 9.78 -9.86
N MET A 31 -11.65 9.43 -9.00
CA MET A 31 -10.28 9.91 -9.15
C MET A 31 -9.69 9.49 -10.50
N GLY A 32 -9.87 8.23 -10.91
CA GLY A 32 -9.40 7.72 -12.19
C GLY A 32 -9.99 8.49 -13.38
N LEU A 33 -11.32 8.72 -13.38
CA LEU A 33 -12.00 9.45 -14.44
C LEU A 33 -11.51 10.89 -14.55
N VAL A 34 -11.40 11.61 -13.42
CA VAL A 34 -10.93 13.00 -13.43
C VAL A 34 -9.52 13.10 -13.97
N VAL A 35 -8.62 12.24 -13.50
CA VAL A 35 -7.21 12.26 -13.93
C VAL A 35 -7.09 11.93 -15.41
N LEU A 36 -7.77 10.89 -15.90
CA LEU A 36 -7.71 10.48 -17.31
C LEU A 36 -8.51 11.38 -18.26
N SER A 37 -9.40 12.24 -17.75
CA SER A 37 -10.07 13.26 -18.56
C SER A 37 -9.16 14.45 -18.90
N VAL A 38 -8.11 14.67 -18.09
CA VAL A 38 -7.18 15.80 -18.25
C VAL A 38 -5.83 15.34 -18.80
N LEU A 39 -5.35 14.17 -18.38
CA LEU A 39 -4.09 13.60 -18.84
C LEU A 39 -4.29 12.70 -20.06
N PRO A 40 -3.26 12.55 -20.91
CA PRO A 40 -3.29 11.60 -22.01
C PRO A 40 -3.53 10.16 -21.50
N SER A 41 -4.52 9.49 -22.09
CA SER A 41 -4.89 8.10 -21.84
C SER A 41 -3.91 7.12 -22.50
N ASN A 42 -2.65 7.15 -22.07
CA ASN A 42 -1.66 6.15 -22.45
C ASN A 42 -1.44 5.11 -21.32
N LEU A 43 -0.79 4.00 -21.67
CA LEU A 43 -0.53 2.89 -20.75
C LEU A 43 0.23 3.34 -19.48
N VAL A 44 1.16 4.29 -19.61
CA VAL A 44 1.97 4.77 -18.48
C VAL A 44 1.11 5.56 -17.50
N THR A 45 0.24 6.46 -17.99
CA THR A 45 -0.70 7.21 -17.15
C THR A 45 -1.60 6.26 -16.36
N LEU A 46 -2.14 5.23 -17.03
CA LEU A 46 -3.00 4.23 -16.39
C LEU A 46 -2.27 3.45 -15.29
N ILE A 47 -1.05 2.98 -15.56
CA ILE A 47 -0.23 2.26 -14.58
C ILE A 47 0.08 3.15 -13.37
N LEU A 48 0.43 4.42 -13.59
CA LEU A 48 0.75 5.36 -12.51
C LEU A 48 -0.48 5.67 -11.64
N VAL A 49 -1.62 6.00 -12.27
CA VAL A 49 -2.87 6.29 -11.56
C VAL A 49 -3.29 5.08 -10.73
N MET A 50 -3.33 3.90 -11.35
CA MET A 50 -3.72 2.68 -10.67
C MET A 50 -2.73 2.32 -9.56
N GLY A 51 -1.43 2.42 -9.82
CA GLY A 51 -0.38 2.13 -8.84
C GLY A 51 -0.45 3.03 -7.62
N ILE A 52 -0.68 4.33 -7.80
CA ILE A 52 -0.85 5.28 -6.69
C ILE A 52 -2.10 4.92 -5.89
N LEU A 53 -3.23 4.71 -6.57
CA LEU A 53 -4.51 4.40 -5.92
C LEU A 53 -4.45 3.09 -5.13
N ASP A 54 -3.94 2.02 -5.72
CA ASP A 54 -3.86 0.71 -5.06
C ASP A 54 -2.77 0.64 -3.99
N SER A 55 -1.72 1.47 -4.09
CA SER A 55 -0.67 1.53 -3.07
C SER A 55 -1.21 1.89 -1.69
N THR A 56 -2.30 2.65 -1.60
CA THR A 56 -2.96 3.01 -0.34
C THR A 56 -3.48 1.78 0.41
N ARG A 57 -4.04 0.81 -0.32
CA ARG A 57 -4.59 -0.43 0.24
C ARG A 57 -3.48 -1.35 0.71
N VAL A 58 -2.43 -1.49 -0.11
CA VAL A 58 -1.23 -2.25 0.24
C VAL A 58 -0.55 -1.65 1.46
N TYR A 59 -0.44 -0.31 1.54
CA TYR A 59 0.10 0.39 2.71
C TYR A 59 -0.65 0.01 3.99
N ARG A 60 -2.00 0.07 3.97
CA ARG A 60 -2.82 -0.25 5.14
C ARG A 60 -2.66 -1.69 5.59
N LEU A 61 -2.65 -2.64 4.64
CA LEU A 61 -2.43 -4.05 4.95
C LEU A 61 -1.02 -4.27 5.53
N SER A 62 0.02 -3.78 4.86
CA SER A 62 1.40 -3.89 5.34
C SER A 62 1.56 -3.31 6.73
N ARG A 63 0.95 -2.14 7.00
CA ARG A 63 0.99 -1.49 8.31
C ARG A 63 0.30 -2.35 9.37
N ALA A 64 -0.92 -2.83 9.11
CA ALA A 64 -1.67 -3.66 10.05
C ALA A 64 -0.89 -4.92 10.45
N VAL A 65 -0.40 -5.66 9.45
CA VAL A 65 0.41 -6.88 9.67
C VAL A 65 1.70 -6.56 10.43
N ALA A 66 2.36 -5.45 10.10
CA ALA A 66 3.59 -5.08 10.79
C ALA A 66 3.36 -4.61 12.22
N VAL A 67 2.24 -3.97 12.55
CA VAL A 67 1.89 -3.63 13.94
C VAL A 67 1.80 -4.89 14.78
N ASP A 68 1.12 -5.93 14.27
CA ASP A 68 0.97 -7.21 14.97
C ASP A 68 2.30 -7.95 15.12
N ILE A 69 3.14 -7.97 14.09
CA ILE A 69 4.47 -8.62 14.15
C ILE A 69 5.43 -7.85 15.08
N ASN A 70 5.37 -6.51 15.09
CA ASN A 70 6.32 -5.66 15.80
C ASN A 70 6.25 -5.79 17.34
N VAL A 71 5.17 -6.37 17.86
CA VAL A 71 4.95 -6.64 19.30
C VAL A 71 5.22 -8.10 19.69
N MET A 72 5.70 -8.94 18.76
CA MET A 72 6.05 -10.33 19.05
C MET A 72 7.38 -10.45 19.82
N ASP A 73 7.48 -11.46 20.70
CA ASP A 73 8.64 -11.67 21.58
C ASP A 73 10.00 -11.71 20.86
N TYR A 74 10.06 -12.32 19.67
CA TYR A 74 11.31 -12.40 18.90
C TYR A 74 11.76 -11.04 18.36
N VAL A 75 10.80 -10.16 18.02
CA VAL A 75 11.09 -8.78 17.60
C VAL A 75 11.51 -7.94 18.80
N GLU A 76 10.86 -8.11 19.95
CA GLU A 76 11.24 -7.43 21.18
C GLU A 76 12.64 -7.84 21.65
N ALA A 77 12.97 -9.13 21.60
CA ALA A 77 14.31 -9.63 21.86
C ALA A 77 15.35 -9.01 20.90
N ALA A 78 15.04 -8.89 19.60
CA ALA A 78 15.92 -8.21 18.65
C ALA A 78 16.13 -6.73 18.98
N LYS A 79 15.09 -6.01 19.41
CA LYS A 79 15.19 -4.61 19.87
C LYS A 79 16.06 -4.50 21.12
N LEU A 80 15.90 -5.39 22.09
CA LEU A 80 16.71 -5.42 23.32
C LEU A 80 18.19 -5.71 23.05
N ARG A 81 18.51 -6.45 21.99
CA ARG A 81 19.90 -6.65 21.52
C ARG A 81 20.50 -5.40 20.85
N GLY A 82 19.71 -4.36 20.59
CA GLY A 82 20.15 -3.14 19.94
C GLY A 82 20.16 -3.20 18.41
N GLU A 83 19.41 -4.13 17.81
CA GLU A 83 19.29 -4.22 16.35
C GLU A 83 18.59 -2.96 15.78
N GLY A 84 19.11 -2.45 14.66
CA GLY A 84 18.55 -1.26 14.02
C GLY A 84 17.16 -1.49 13.44
N SER A 85 16.33 -0.44 13.36
CA SER A 85 14.97 -0.52 12.82
C SER A 85 14.91 -1.07 11.39
N GLY A 86 15.89 -0.74 10.54
CA GLY A 86 15.98 -1.30 9.20
C GLY A 86 16.21 -2.81 9.21
N TRP A 87 17.06 -3.30 10.11
CA TRP A 87 17.31 -4.73 10.28
C TRP A 87 16.04 -5.45 10.72
N ILE A 88 15.32 -4.91 11.71
CA ILE A 88 14.03 -5.47 12.17
C ILE A 88 13.03 -5.54 11.02
N ILE A 89 12.91 -4.48 10.20
CA ILE A 89 11.97 -4.46 9.07
C ILE A 89 12.30 -5.55 8.05
N PHE A 90 13.55 -5.67 7.61
CA PHE A 90 13.91 -6.58 6.52
C PHE A 90 14.15 -8.03 6.96
N ARG A 91 14.58 -8.26 8.20
CA ARG A 91 14.95 -9.57 8.72
C ARG A 91 13.82 -10.24 9.51
N GLU A 92 13.05 -9.47 10.26
CA GLU A 92 12.00 -10.01 11.14
C GLU A 92 10.60 -9.78 10.55
N ILE A 93 10.26 -8.53 10.19
CA ILE A 93 8.89 -8.19 9.80
C ILE A 93 8.57 -8.64 8.36
N LEU A 94 9.41 -8.27 7.39
CA LEU A 94 9.15 -8.53 5.98
C LEU A 94 8.93 -10.02 5.68
N PRO A 95 9.80 -10.97 6.12
CA PRO A 95 9.61 -12.38 5.82
C PRO A 95 8.31 -12.95 6.41
N ASN A 96 7.94 -12.52 7.63
CA ASN A 96 6.71 -12.96 8.29
C ASN A 96 5.44 -12.32 7.67
N ALA A 97 5.58 -11.13 7.06
CA ALA A 97 4.50 -10.47 6.35
C ALA A 97 4.34 -10.92 4.88
N LEU A 98 5.25 -11.75 4.33
CA LEU A 98 5.18 -12.17 2.93
C LEU A 98 3.90 -12.95 2.61
N SER A 99 3.46 -13.84 3.49
CA SER A 99 2.26 -14.66 3.28
C SER A 99 1.01 -13.81 2.97
N PRO A 100 0.58 -12.88 3.86
CA PRO A 100 -0.56 -12.02 3.56
C PRO A 100 -0.31 -11.06 2.38
N LEU A 101 0.93 -10.59 2.18
CA LEU A 101 1.23 -9.69 1.06
C LEU A 101 1.15 -10.35 -0.31
N VAL A 102 1.58 -11.61 -0.42
CA VAL A 102 1.47 -12.37 -1.67
C VAL A 102 0.01 -12.68 -1.98
N SER A 103 -0.80 -13.03 -0.97
CA SER A 103 -2.24 -13.20 -1.16
C SER A 103 -2.92 -11.92 -1.63
N GLU A 104 -2.56 -10.78 -1.03
CA GLU A 104 -3.08 -9.47 -1.43
C GLU A 104 -2.69 -9.10 -2.86
N LEU A 105 -1.47 -9.42 -3.30
CA LEU A 105 -1.02 -9.16 -4.67
C LEU A 105 -1.94 -9.83 -5.70
N GLY A 106 -2.38 -11.06 -5.43
CA GLY A 106 -3.34 -11.76 -6.28
C GLY A 106 -4.69 -11.03 -6.37
N LEU A 107 -5.21 -10.54 -5.23
CA LEU A 107 -6.43 -9.75 -5.21
C LEU A 107 -6.27 -8.43 -5.98
N ARG A 108 -5.15 -7.73 -5.79
CA ARG A 108 -4.86 -6.46 -6.48
C ARG A 108 -4.80 -6.65 -7.99
N PHE A 109 -4.25 -7.76 -8.46
CA PHE A 109 -4.26 -8.10 -9.89
C PHE A 109 -5.68 -8.22 -10.46
N ILE A 110 -6.60 -8.87 -9.73
CA ILE A 110 -8.01 -8.97 -10.18
C ILE A 110 -8.67 -7.59 -10.24
N TYR A 111 -8.48 -6.77 -9.18
CA TYR A 111 -9.02 -5.42 -9.15
C TYR A 111 -8.45 -4.51 -10.25
N ALA A 112 -7.17 -4.71 -10.62
CA ALA A 112 -6.53 -4.01 -11.73
C ALA A 112 -7.28 -4.21 -13.04
N VAL A 113 -7.56 -5.48 -13.37
CA VAL A 113 -8.25 -5.86 -14.60
C VAL A 113 -9.66 -5.27 -14.60
N LEU A 114 -10.40 -5.40 -13.49
CA LEU A 114 -11.74 -4.84 -13.36
C LEU A 114 -11.76 -3.31 -13.53
N PHE A 115 -10.77 -2.63 -12.97
CA PHE A 115 -10.64 -1.18 -13.09
C PHE A 115 -10.37 -0.76 -14.54
N LEU A 116 -9.43 -1.41 -15.23
CA LEU A 116 -9.19 -1.18 -16.66
C LEU A 116 -10.42 -1.46 -17.51
N SER A 117 -11.11 -2.57 -17.28
CA SER A 117 -12.35 -2.91 -17.99
C SER A 117 -13.43 -1.85 -17.77
N THR A 118 -13.55 -1.32 -16.54
CA THR A 118 -14.49 -0.24 -16.23
C THR A 118 -14.14 1.05 -16.97
N LEU A 119 -12.87 1.42 -17.02
CA LEU A 119 -12.43 2.61 -17.78
C LEU A 119 -12.64 2.43 -19.29
N SER A 120 -12.37 1.24 -19.83
CA SER A 120 -12.63 0.90 -21.24
C SER A 120 -14.11 0.99 -21.58
N PHE A 121 -14.99 0.44 -20.73
CA PHE A 121 -16.44 0.59 -20.86
C PHE A 121 -16.89 2.06 -20.85
N LEU A 122 -16.25 2.90 -20.05
CA LEU A 122 -16.53 4.34 -19.95
C LEU A 122 -15.87 5.19 -21.06
N GLY A 123 -15.22 4.56 -22.04
CA GLY A 123 -14.59 5.25 -23.18
C GLY A 123 -13.23 5.90 -22.87
N LEU A 124 -12.63 5.57 -21.72
CA LEU A 124 -11.32 6.06 -21.28
C LEU A 124 -10.26 4.96 -21.20
N GLY A 125 -10.60 3.75 -21.66
CA GLY A 125 -9.62 2.68 -21.84
C GLY A 125 -8.73 2.94 -23.04
N VAL A 126 -7.60 2.22 -23.06
CA VAL A 126 -6.70 2.16 -24.23
C VAL A 126 -7.39 1.42 -25.36
#